data_AF-A0A7X8QY86-F1
#
_entry.id   AF-A0A7X8QY86-F1
#
_cell.length_a   1.000
_cell.length_b   1.000
_cell.length_c   1.000
_cell.angle_alpha   90.00
_cell.angle_beta   90.00
_cell.angle_gamma   90.00
#
_symmetry.space_group_name_H-M   'P 1'
#
loop_
_entity.id
_entity.type
_entity.pdbx_description
1 polymer ?
#
loop_
_entity_poly.entity_id
_entity_poly.type
_entity_poly.pdbx_seq_one_letter_code
_entity_poly.pdbx_strand_id
1 'polypeptide(L)' 'MPKKDAGSFEKKLDRLEAIVGKLEGEGESLESSLKLFEEGVGLSRELGDSLKDVKLKVEILKKDIQGRVSAELWDENAGQ' A
#
# COMPACT_ATOMS: atom_id res chain seq x y z
N MET A 1 6.47 7.51 -15.13
CA MET A 1 6.01 6.71 -13.98
C MET A 1 6.56 7.35 -12.71
N PRO A 2 5.73 7.71 -11.72
CA PRO A 2 6.25 8.35 -10.52
C PRO A 2 6.90 7.27 -9.64
N LYS A 3 8.22 7.13 -9.73
CA LYS A 3 9.06 6.33 -8.81
C LYS A 3 9.14 6.96 -7.40
N LYS A 4 8.34 7.97 -7.09
CA LYS A 4 8.51 8.83 -5.91
C LYS A 4 7.88 8.25 -4.64
N ASP A 5 6.97 7.28 -4.77
CA ASP A 5 6.19 6.76 -3.64
C ASP A 5 6.76 5.47 -3.03
N ALA A 6 7.38 4.60 -3.83
CA ALA A 6 7.99 3.35 -3.35
C ALA A 6 9.09 3.64 -2.30
N GLY A 7 10.04 4.52 -2.61
CA GLY A 7 11.07 4.91 -1.63
C GLY A 7 10.55 5.57 -0.34
N SER A 8 9.26 5.93 -0.27
CA SER A 8 8.60 6.43 0.95
C SER A 8 7.87 5.32 1.70
N PHE A 9 7.20 4.41 1.00
CA PHE A 9 6.52 3.25 1.59
C PHE A 9 7.52 2.31 2.27
N GLU A 10 8.57 1.90 1.55
CA GLU A 10 9.62 1.02 2.06
C GLU A 10 10.27 1.61 3.33
N LYS A 11 10.58 2.91 3.35
CA LYS A 11 11.14 3.57 4.54
C LYS A 11 10.19 3.56 5.75
N LYS A 12 8.89 3.75 5.51
CA LYS A 12 7.88 3.71 6.57
C LYS A 12 7.69 2.29 7.10
N LEU A 13 7.77 1.29 6.22
CA LEU A 13 7.74 -0.11 6.59
C LEU A 13 8.97 -0.49 7.42
N ASP A 14 10.18 -0.15 6.98
CA ASP A 14 11.43 -0.36 7.72
C ASP A 14 11.36 0.29 9.11
N ARG A 15 10.78 1.49 9.20
CA ARG A 15 10.59 2.18 10.49
C ARG A 15 9.60 1.43 11.39
N LEU A 16 8.49 0.95 10.85
CA LEU A 16 7.51 0.18 11.60
C LEU A 16 8.11 -1.12 12.14
N GLU A 17 8.89 -1.84 11.32
CA GLU A 17 9.61 -3.05 11.75
C GLU A 17 10.61 -2.75 12.87
N ALA A 18 11.36 -1.65 12.76
CA ALA A 18 12.27 -1.22 13.81
C ALA A 18 11.55 -0.87 15.13
N ILE A 19 10.36 -0.28 15.06
CA ILE A 19 9.52 -0.01 16.24
C ILE A 19 9.06 -1.31 16.90
N VAL A 20 8.56 -2.27 16.10
CA VAL A 20 8.15 -3.58 16.61
C VAL A 20 9.31 -4.27 17.31
N GLY A 21 10.49 -4.32 16.69
CA GLY A 21 11.67 -4.93 17.30
C GLY A 21 12.10 -4.26 18.61
N LYS A 22 11.90 -2.94 18.76
CA LYS A 22 12.15 -2.25 20.04
C LYS A 22 11.11 -2.57 21.11
N LEU A 23 9.83 -2.66 20.73
CA LEU A 23 8.74 -2.95 21.65
C LEU A 23 8.75 -4.42 22.13
N GLU A 24 9.28 -5.33 21.32
CA GLU A 24 9.48 -6.75 21.68
C GLU A 24 10.72 -6.96 22.56
N GLY A 25 11.65 -6.01 22.57
CA GLY A 25 12.87 -6.07 23.38
C GLY A 25 12.65 -5.66 24.84
N GLU A 26 13.63 -6.00 25.68
CA GLU A 26 13.70 -5.53 27.06
C GLU A 26 14.51 -4.22 27.15
N GLY A 27 14.11 -3.30 28.04
CA GLY A 27 14.90 -2.11 28.36
C GLY A 27 14.35 -0.76 27.90
N GLU A 28 13.18 -0.73 27.23
CA GLU A 28 12.48 0.52 26.96
C GLU A 28 11.67 0.99 28.18
N SER A 29 11.69 2.30 28.44
CA SER A 29 10.86 2.88 29.50
C SER A 29 9.39 2.91 29.09
N LEU A 30 8.46 2.89 30.05
CA LEU A 30 7.02 2.96 29.74
C LEU A 30 6.65 4.16 28.86
N GLU A 31 7.25 5.33 29.12
CA GLU A 31 7.01 6.53 28.31
C GLU A 31 7.54 6.37 26.87
N SER A 32 8.72 5.76 26.71
CA SER A 32 9.29 5.46 25.41
C SER A 32 8.42 4.46 24.63
N SER A 33 7.99 3.39 25.29
CA SER A 33 7.11 2.37 24.72
C SER A 33 5.78 2.95 24.26
N LEU A 34 5.18 3.89 25.02
CA LEU A 34 3.96 4.58 24.61
C LEU A 34 4.17 5.41 23.34
N LYS A 35 5.26 6.18 23.26
CA LYS A 35 5.58 6.97 22.06
C LYS A 35 5.83 6.09 20.83
N LEU A 36 6.59 5.02 21.00
CA LEU A 36 6.84 4.04 19.94
C LEU A 36 5.55 3.37 19.46
N PHE A 37 4.65 3.02 20.38
CA PHE A 37 3.35 2.45 20.05
C PHE A 37 2.48 3.42 19.24
N GLU A 38 2.37 4.68 19.68
CA GLU A 38 1.63 5.72 18.95
C GLU A 38 2.17 5.92 17.54
N GLU A 39 3.50 6.00 17.39
CA GLU A 39 4.16 6.10 16.08
C GLU A 39 3.86 4.86 15.21
N GLY A 40 3.97 3.66 15.78
CA GLY A 40 3.73 2.41 15.07
C GLY A 40 2.28 2.28 14.57
N VAL A 41 1.30 2.69 15.38
CA VAL A 41 -0.12 2.71 14.97
C VAL A 41 -0.34 3.71 13.83
N GLY A 42 0.30 4.89 13.88
CA GLY A 42 0.26 5.88 12.80
C GLY A 42 0.81 5.32 11.49
N LEU A 43 2.02 4.76 11.52
CA LEU A 43 2.66 4.15 10.35
C LEU A 43 1.84 3.01 9.76
N SER A 44 1.31 2.12 10.61
CA SER A 44 0.46 1.00 10.19
C SER A 44 -0.78 1.49 9.42
N ARG A 45 -1.43 2.55 9.90
CA ARG A 45 -2.58 3.17 9.22
C ARG A 45 -2.18 3.74 7.85
N GLU A 46 -1.11 4.52 7.80
CA GLU A 46 -0.64 5.15 6.56
C GLU A 46 -0.23 4.12 5.48
N LEU A 47 0.46 3.06 5.88
CA LEU A 47 0.83 1.96 4.99
C LEU A 47 -0.42 1.25 4.46
N GLY A 48 -1.39 0.98 5.34
CA GLY A 48 -2.67 0.38 4.97
C GLY A 48 -3.45 1.22 3.96
N ASP A 49 -3.48 2.54 4.14
CA ASP A 49 -4.17 3.46 3.21
C ASP A 49 -3.45 3.53 1.86
N SER A 50 -2.11 3.54 1.86
CA SER A 50 -1.31 3.48 0.63
C SER A 50 -1.61 2.21 -0.18
N LEU A 51 -1.74 1.06 0.48
CA LEU A 51 -2.08 -0.21 -0.19
C LEU A 51 -3.52 -0.21 -0.75
N LYS A 52 -4.48 0.43 -0.06
CA LYS A 52 -5.85 0.58 -0.58
C LYS A 52 -5.88 1.39 -1.87
N ASP A 53 -5.13 2.48 -1.94
CA ASP A 53 -5.03 3.32 -3.13
C ASP A 53 -4.43 2.57 -4.31
N VAL A 54 -3.36 1.81 -4.07
CA VAL A 54 -2.76 0.95 -5.09
C VAL A 54 -3.74 -0.12 -5.57
N LYS A 55 -4.46 -0.77 -4.64
CA LYS A 55 -5.48 -1.76 -4.98
C LYS A 55 -6.58 -1.16 -5.85
N LEU A 56 -7.09 0.04 -5.52
CA LEU A 56 -8.11 0.71 -6.32
C LEU A 56 -7.62 0.99 -7.75
N LYS A 57 -6.39 1.50 -7.90
CA LYS A 57 -5.78 1.75 -9.22
C LYS A 57 -5.68 0.46 -10.04
N VAL A 58 -5.26 -0.65 -9.42
CA VAL A 58 -5.19 -1.96 -10.10
C VAL A 58 -6.57 -2.43 -10.55
N GLU A 59 -7.60 -2.29 -9.72
CA GLU A 59 -8.96 -2.69 -10.08
C GLU A 59 -9.56 -1.84 -11.21
N ILE A 60 -9.27 -0.54 -11.26
CA ILE A 60 -9.66 0.32 -12.39
C ILE A 60 -8.97 -0.16 -13.69
N LEU A 61 -7.65 -0.37 -13.65
CA LEU A 61 -6.90 -0.83 -14.82
C LEU A 61 -7.39 -2.17 -15.34
N LYS A 62 -7.74 -3.12 -14.45
CA LYS A 62 -8.33 -4.40 -14.84
C LYS A 62 -9.66 -4.22 -15.58
N LYS A 63 -10.55 -3.36 -15.06
CA LYS A 63 -11.84 -3.07 -15.70
C LYS A 63 -11.66 -2.39 -17.05
N ASP A 64 -10.72 -1.46 -17.17
CA ASP A 64 -10.41 -0.79 -18.43
C ASP A 64 -9.89 -1.79 -19.49
N ILE A 65 -9.00 -2.70 -19.09
CA ILE A 65 -8.51 -3.77 -19.97
C ILE A 65 -9.67 -4.68 -20.38
N GLN A 66 -10.52 -5.12 -19.44
CA GLN A 66 -11.69 -5.95 -19.76
C GLN A 66 -12.66 -5.24 -20.71
N GLY A 67 -12.91 -3.95 -20.50
CA GLY A 67 -13.78 -3.13 -21.35
C GLY A 67 -13.23 -2.96 -22.77
N ARG A 68 -11.92 -2.75 -22.91
CA ARG A 68 -11.25 -2.70 -24.22
C ARG A 68 -11.23 -4.05 -24.92
N VAL A 69 -10.86 -5.12 -24.22
CA VAL A 69 -10.89 -6.49 -24.76
C VAL A 69 -12.31 -6.87 -25.19
N SER A 70 -13.34 -6.47 -24.44
CA SER A 70 -14.74 -6.70 -24.82
C SER A 70 -15.14 -5.92 -26.08
N ALA A 71 -14.68 -4.67 -26.23
CA ALA A 71 -14.95 -3.85 -27.41
C ALA A 71 -14.22 -4.36 -28.67
N GLU A 72 -12.97 -4.80 -28.53
CA GLU A 72 -12.16 -5.37 -29.63
C GLU A 72 -12.73 -6.71 -30.11
N LEU A 73 -13.27 -7.54 -29.22
CA LEU A 73 -13.95 -8.80 -29.58
C LEU A 73 -15.33 -8.60 -30.22
N TRP A 74 -15.95 -7.43 -30.03
CA TRP A 74 -17.22 -7.08 -30.70
C TRP A 74 -17.01 -6.58 -32.12
N ASP A 75 -15.86 -5.94 -32.40
CA ASP A 75 -15.54 -5.42 -33.74
C ASP A 75 -15.21 -6.54 -34.75
N GLU A 76 -14.85 -7.75 -34.31
CA GLU A 76 -14.64 -8.92 -35.19
C GLU A 76 -15.94 -9.61 -35.64
N ASN A 77 -17.12 -9.27 -35.09
CA ASN A 77 -18.41 -9.85 -35.48
C ASN A 77 -19.41 -8.83 -36.06
N ALA A 78 -19.01 -7.56 -36.26
CA ALA A 78 -19.87 -6.53 -36.84
C ALA A 78 -19.91 -6.51 -38.38
N GLY A 79 -19.49 -7.61 -39.03
CA GLY A 79 -19.41 -7.73 -40.48
C GLY A 79 -19.67 -9.14 -41.00
N GLN A 80 -20.87 -9.67 -40.76
CA GLN A 80 -21.52 -10.65 -41.64
C GLN A 80 -22.98 -10.28 -41.84
#